data_AF-A0A9D5WK84-F1
#
_entry.id   AF-A0A9D5WK84-F1
#
_cell.length_a   1.000
_cell.length_b   1.000
_cell.length_c   1.000
_cell.angle_alpha   90.00
_cell.angle_beta   90.00
_cell.angle_gamma   90.00
#
_symmetry.space_group_name_H-M   'P 1'
#
loop_
_entity.id
_entity.type
_entity.pdbx_description
1 polymer ?
#
loop_
_entity_poly.entity_id
_entity_poly.type
_entity_poly.pdbx_seq_one_letter_code
_entity_poly.pdbx_strand_id
1 'polypeptide(L)'
;TVDSETGESLKGVGEFIIAKHRNGPVGEVRLAFKSDFARFSPLEDLQPGAEAEAARPTTSLSGRSLTATPAAAAPSAPAFDPLAPDNNFPGGQVPF
;
A
#
# COMPACT_ATOMS: atom_id res chain seq x y z
N THR A 1 -15.39 -17.15 -23.67
CA THR A 1 -15.39 -15.91 -24.45
C THR A 1 -14.04 -15.86 -25.12
N VAL A 2 -14.02 -15.72 -26.44
CA VAL A 2 -12.78 -15.61 -27.23
C VAL A 2 -12.80 -14.24 -27.88
N ASP A 3 -11.64 -13.62 -27.98
CA ASP A 3 -11.45 -12.34 -28.65
C ASP A 3 -11.70 -12.53 -30.16
N SER A 4 -12.54 -11.67 -30.75
CA SER A 4 -13.01 -11.85 -32.12
C SER A 4 -11.98 -11.40 -33.17
N GLU A 5 -10.95 -10.65 -32.76
CA GLU A 5 -9.91 -10.11 -33.65
C GLU A 5 -8.62 -10.91 -33.55
N THR A 6 -8.27 -11.36 -32.35
CA THR A 6 -7.01 -12.08 -32.07
C THR A 6 -7.20 -13.58 -31.89
N GLY A 7 -8.44 -14.06 -31.65
CA GLY A 7 -8.72 -15.48 -31.41
C GLY A 7 -8.28 -15.99 -30.03
N GLU A 8 -7.72 -15.12 -29.18
CA GLU A 8 -7.24 -15.45 -27.85
C GLU A 8 -8.40 -15.67 -26.86
N SER A 9 -8.23 -16.59 -25.91
CA SER A 9 -9.26 -16.83 -24.89
C SER A 9 -9.27 -15.71 -23.84
N LEU A 10 -10.42 -15.05 -23.66
CA LEU A 10 -10.63 -14.00 -22.66
C LEU A 10 -11.01 -14.55 -21.28
N LYS A 11 -10.97 -15.87 -21.09
CA LYS A 11 -11.27 -16.48 -19.79
C LYS A 11 -10.12 -16.21 -18.83
N GLY A 12 -10.44 -15.59 -17.69
CA GLY A 12 -9.43 -15.23 -16.69
C GLY A 12 -8.61 -13.99 -17.08
N VAL A 13 -9.03 -13.22 -18.09
CA VAL A 13 -8.43 -11.94 -18.45
C VAL A 13 -9.43 -10.82 -18.15
N GLY A 14 -8.99 -9.77 -17.47
CA GLY A 14 -9.74 -8.54 -17.24
C GLY A 14 -9.12 -7.37 -18.00
N GLU A 15 -9.97 -6.48 -18.52
CA GLU A 15 -9.55 -5.27 -19.22
C GLU A 15 -9.79 -4.03 -18.34
N PHE A 16 -8.77 -3.19 -18.23
CA PHE A 16 -8.79 -1.96 -17.43
C PHE A 16 -8.70 -0.75 -18.34
N ILE A 17 -9.74 0.08 -18.32
CA ILE A 17 -9.80 1.33 -19.06
C ILE A 17 -9.32 2.46 -18.15
N ILE A 18 -8.15 2.99 -18.43
CA ILE A 18 -7.62 4.20 -17.80
C ILE A 18 -8.26 5.39 -18.50
N ALA A 19 -9.49 5.73 -18.11
CA ALA A 19 -10.24 6.83 -18.73
C ALA A 19 -9.67 8.22 -18.40
N LYS A 20 -8.97 8.36 -17.27
CA LYS A 20 -8.36 9.61 -16.85
C LYS A 20 -7.04 9.38 -16.14
N HIS A 21 -6.01 10.05 -16.62
CA HIS A 21 -4.74 10.15 -15.94
C HIS A 21 -4.26 11.62 -15.97
N ARG A 22 -4.10 12.25 -14.80
CA ARG A 22 -3.78 13.70 -14.69
C ARG A 22 -2.49 14.08 -15.42
N ASN A 23 -1.48 13.22 -15.35
CA ASN A 23 -0.10 13.52 -15.73
C ASN A 23 0.52 12.42 -16.61
N GLY A 24 -0.29 11.57 -17.25
CA GLY A 24 0.26 10.49 -18.03
C GLY A 24 -0.76 9.91 -19.00
N PRO A 25 -0.40 8.82 -19.68
CA PRO A 25 -1.21 8.27 -20.75
C PRO A 25 -2.52 7.67 -20.23
N VAL A 26 -3.57 7.86 -21.01
CA VAL A 26 -4.82 7.10 -20.93
C VAL A 26 -4.73 5.92 -21.90
N GLY A 27 -5.51 4.88 -21.67
CA GLY A 27 -5.50 3.69 -22.51
C GLY A 27 -6.09 2.47 -21.82
N GLU A 28 -5.84 1.31 -22.39
CA GLU A 28 -6.36 0.03 -21.93
C GLU A 28 -5.22 -0.89 -21.50
N VAL A 29 -5.43 -1.65 -20.43
CA VAL A 29 -4.46 -2.61 -19.90
C VAL A 29 -5.16 -3.93 -19.62
N ARG A 30 -4.57 -5.04 -20.09
CA ARG A 30 -5.09 -6.40 -19.83
C ARG A 30 -4.32 -7.02 -18.66
N LEU A 31 -5.06 -7.56 -17.68
CA LEU A 31 -4.52 -8.23 -16.49
C LEU A 31 -5.17 -9.61 -16.33
N ALA A 32 -4.51 -10.52 -15.63
CA ALA A 32 -5.11 -11.80 -15.27
C ALA A 32 -6.09 -11.61 -14.09
N PHE A 33 -7.27 -12.23 -14.16
CA PHE A 33 -8.32 -12.19 -13.14
C PHE A 33 -8.48 -13.57 -12.48
N LYS A 34 -8.25 -13.63 -11.16
CA LYS A 34 -8.43 -14.82 -10.33
C LYS A 34 -9.80 -14.74 -9.64
N SER A 35 -10.76 -15.54 -10.11
CA SER A 35 -12.15 -15.55 -9.63
C SER A 35 -12.27 -15.93 -8.15
N ASP A 36 -11.42 -16.84 -7.67
CA ASP A 36 -11.52 -17.43 -6.33
C ASP A 36 -11.32 -16.39 -5.22
N PHE A 37 -10.54 -15.34 -5.52
CA PHE A 37 -10.18 -14.28 -4.57
C PHE A 37 -10.58 -12.88 -5.05
N ALA A 38 -11.22 -12.79 -6.23
CA ALA A 38 -11.49 -11.53 -6.93
C ALA A 38 -10.25 -10.62 -7.02
N ARG A 39 -9.09 -11.19 -7.41
CA ARG A 39 -7.81 -10.48 -7.50
C ARG A 39 -7.32 -10.39 -8.93
N PHE A 40 -6.60 -9.30 -9.21
CA PHE A 40 -5.89 -9.12 -10.47
C PHE A 40 -4.40 -9.34 -10.26
N SER A 41 -3.77 -10.02 -11.21
CA SER A 41 -2.34 -10.25 -11.26
C SER A 41 -1.80 -9.85 -12.64
N PRO A 42 -0.47 -9.66 -12.78
CA PRO A 42 0.16 -9.49 -14.08
C PRO A 42 -0.30 -10.56 -15.07
N LEU A 43 -0.36 -10.22 -16.37
CA LEU A 43 -0.87 -11.13 -17.40
C LEU A 43 -0.03 -12.41 -17.53
N GLU A 44 1.24 -12.36 -17.16
CA GLU A 44 2.16 -13.50 -17.06
C GLU A 44 1.72 -14.58 -16.05
N ASP A 45 0.94 -14.20 -15.02
CA ASP A 45 0.38 -15.11 -14.03
C ASP A 45 -0.91 -15.81 -14.51
N LEU A 46 -1.30 -15.60 -15.77
CA LEU A 46 -2.37 -16.34 -16.45
C LEU A 46 -1.89 -17.78 -16.73
N GLN A 47 -1.65 -18.56 -15.66
CA GLN A 47 -1.20 -19.94 -15.80
C GLN A 47 -2.33 -20.96 -15.54
N PRO A 48 -2.38 -22.04 -16.35
CA PRO A 48 -3.21 -23.19 -16.09
C PRO A 48 -2.64 -23.99 -14.90
N GLY A 49 -3.15 -23.73 -13.69
CA GLY A 49 -3.12 -24.72 -12.61
C GLY A 49 -1.86 -24.83 -11.77
N ALA A 50 -1.20 -23.73 -11.39
CA ALA A 50 -0.24 -23.78 -10.29
C ALA A 50 -0.48 -22.60 -9.34
N GLU A 51 -1.05 -22.95 -8.20
CA GLU A 51 -0.77 -22.34 -6.91
C GLU A 51 0.70 -21.89 -6.81
N ALA A 52 0.96 -20.64 -7.16
CA ALA A 52 2.18 -19.97 -6.76
C ALA A 52 2.12 -19.84 -5.24
N GLU A 53 2.75 -20.82 -4.59
CA GLU A 53 3.37 -20.76 -3.27
C GLU A 53 4.30 -19.53 -3.23
N ALA A 54 3.70 -18.34 -3.20
CA ALA A 54 4.40 -17.09 -2.94
C ALA A 54 4.67 -17.08 -1.44
N ALA A 55 5.85 -17.56 -1.08
CA ALA A 55 6.58 -17.30 0.14
C ALA A 55 5.85 -16.32 1.08
N ARG A 56 5.09 -16.86 2.03
CA ARG A 56 4.64 -16.08 3.17
C ARG A 56 5.91 -15.50 3.82
N PRO A 57 6.06 -14.18 3.98
CA PRO A 57 7.10 -13.68 4.86
C PRO A 57 6.74 -14.16 6.26
N THR A 58 7.44 -15.18 6.74
CA THR A 58 7.40 -15.53 8.15
C THR A 58 8.14 -14.40 8.85
N THR A 59 7.41 -13.49 9.49
CA THR A 59 8.02 -12.46 10.32
C THR A 59 8.55 -13.14 11.59
N SER A 60 9.73 -13.75 11.47
CA SER A 60 10.46 -14.30 12.61
C SER A 60 11.09 -13.14 13.38
N LEU A 61 10.42 -12.68 14.44
CA LEU A 61 11.03 -11.78 15.42
C LEU A 61 11.76 -12.62 16.46
N SER A 62 12.94 -13.12 16.09
CA SER A 62 13.83 -13.79 17.03
C SER A 62 15.21 -13.17 16.95
N GLY A 63 15.57 -12.40 17.99
CA GLY A 63 16.99 -12.15 18.28
C GLY A 63 17.41 -10.74 18.66
N ARG A 64 16.57 -9.70 18.62
CA ARG A 64 17.01 -8.36 19.08
C ARG A 64 16.59 -8.06 20.50
N SER A 65 17.39 -8.59 21.44
CA SER A 65 17.51 -8.05 22.78
C SER A 65 17.91 -6.58 22.67
N LEU A 66 16.99 -5.67 23.01
CA LEU A 66 17.33 -4.27 23.23
C LEU A 66 17.83 -4.18 24.67
N THR A 67 19.14 -4.32 24.84
CA THR A 67 19.81 -3.94 26.07
C THR A 67 19.60 -2.44 26.23
N ALA A 68 18.61 -2.04 27.03
CA ALA A 68 18.39 -0.66 27.41
C ALA A 68 19.54 -0.24 28.33
N THR A 69 20.57 0.39 27.75
CA THR A 69 21.55 1.17 28.51
C THR A 69 20.85 2.42 29.06
N PRO A 70 20.96 2.74 30.36
CA PRO A 70 20.46 4.00 30.88
C PRO A 70 21.44 5.10 30.52
N ALA A 71 21.26 5.70 29.34
CA ALA A 71 22.04 6.85 28.89
C ALA A 71 21.21 8.13 29.04
N ALA A 72 21.41 8.76 30.20
CA ALA A 72 21.48 10.20 30.46
C ALA A 72 20.67 11.19 29.59
N ALA A 73 19.95 12.04 30.34
CA ALA A 73 19.55 13.42 30.02
C ALA A 73 18.46 13.61 28.95
N ALA A 74 17.22 13.63 29.43
CA ALA A 74 16.11 14.28 28.72
C ALA A 74 16.42 15.78 28.55
N PRO A 75 16.29 16.37 27.35
CA PRO A 75 16.13 17.81 27.25
C PRO A 75 14.75 18.14 27.84
N SER A 76 14.74 19.03 28.82
CA SER A 76 13.54 19.56 29.46
C SER A 76 12.64 20.25 28.42
N ALA A 77 11.76 19.49 27.78
CA ALA A 77 10.62 20.08 27.08
C ALA A 77 9.71 20.67 28.16
N PRO A 78 9.27 21.94 28.04
CA PRO A 78 8.35 22.51 29.00
C PRO A 78 7.07 21.68 28.98
N ALA A 79 6.70 21.14 30.15
CA ALA A 79 5.43 20.44 30.33
C ALA A 79 4.30 21.40 29.95
N PHE A 80 3.45 20.96 29.02
CA PHE A 80 2.26 21.68 28.61
C PHE A 80 1.28 21.74 29.80
N ASP A 81 1.12 22.92 30.39
CA ASP A 81 0.17 23.17 31.48
C ASP A 81 -1.08 23.86 30.92
N PRO A 82 -2.22 23.16 30.82
CA PRO A 82 -3.44 23.70 30.23
C PRO A 82 -4.17 24.72 31.11
N LEU A 83 -3.68 25.00 32.33
CA LEU A 83 -4.29 25.97 33.25
C LEU A 83 -3.43 27.24 33.43
N ALA A 84 -2.29 27.35 32.73
CA ALA A 84 -1.45 28.56 32.76
C ALA A 84 -2.10 29.70 31.96
N PRO A 85 -2.18 30.93 32.50
CA PRO A 85 -3.00 32.01 31.93
C PRO A 85 -2.35 32.79 30.76
N ASP A 86 -1.32 32.25 30.11
CA ASP A 86 -0.65 32.96 29.00
C ASP A 86 -0.23 32.01 27.85
N ASN A 87 -1.12 31.92 26.85
CA ASN A 87 -0.90 31.91 25.39
C ASN A 87 0.39 31.32 24.77
N ASN A 88 1.07 30.37 25.39
CA ASN A 88 2.24 29.73 24.81
C ASN A 88 1.92 28.42 24.06
N PHE A 89 1.06 28.51 23.04
CA PHE A 89 1.00 27.49 22.00
C PHE A 89 2.00 27.88 20.91
N PRO A 90 3.01 27.05 20.59
CA PRO A 90 3.95 27.40 19.55
C PRO A 90 3.28 27.34 18.17
N GLY A 91 2.85 28.52 17.69
CA GLY A 91 2.97 28.85 16.27
C GLY A 91 1.72 28.89 15.41
N GLY A 92 0.52 29.24 15.91
CA GLY A 92 -0.62 29.33 14.99
C GLY A 92 -1.80 30.14 15.48
N GLN A 93 -1.77 31.43 15.18
CA GLN A 93 -2.96 32.27 15.07
C GLN A 93 -4.07 31.53 14.30
N VAL A 94 -5.17 31.21 14.99
CA VAL A 94 -6.40 30.75 14.36
C VAL A 94 -7.12 31.95 13.72
N PRO A 95 -7.70 31.80 12.52
CA PRO A 95 -8.08 32.93 11.68
C PRO A 95 -9.42 33.56 12.12
N PHE A 96 -9.54 34.86 11.91
CA PHE A 96 -10.80 35.52 11.56
C PHE A 96 -10.64 36.12 10.16
#